data_AF-A0A7N4NZE6-F1
#
_entry.id   AF-A0A7N4NZE6-F1
#
_cell.length_a   1.000
_cell.length_b   1.000
_cell.length_c   1.000
_cell.angle_alpha   90.00
_cell.angle_beta   90.00
_cell.angle_gamma   90.00
#
_symmetry.space_group_name_H-M   'P 1'
#
loop_
_entity.id
_entity.type
_entity.pdbx_description
1 polymer ?
#
loop_
_entity_poly.entity_id
_entity_poly.type
_entity_poly.pdbx_seq_one_letter_code
_entity_poly.pdbx_strand_id
1 'polypeptide(L)'
;MGDPLWEGGLGVPGVSSCLHLPSSAPHQTLLLFSQSLDTNGDCSRLVADGWLQLQLEGSESAMGLLSAVLRLRARWEEALDRQLARQAQPRGEERAAAALKAERKAAAALGRDLLGFVRSKVSYSIHKLTALEAQNLYVGPQTIAAAPQLSGLFGEATLSPHDTKGGYIITSFLTYNCLMSDTDLYSDCLRTFWSCPRCGLYMPFTPMERMCHESACQAAPDEGTHGLSDEEADSSRQASALRRAYHCEHCQKDLLLTPTEILRHRRLHV
;
A
#
# COMPACT_ATOMS: atom_id res chain seq x y z
N MET A 1 52.82 32.64 39.20
CA MET A 1 53.01 31.23 38.77
C MET A 1 51.98 30.40 39.50
N GLY A 2 50.98 29.93 38.78
CA GLY A 2 49.82 29.24 39.34
C GLY A 2 48.69 29.24 38.32
N ASP A 3 48.93 28.59 37.19
CA ASP A 3 47.88 28.27 36.21
C ASP A 3 46.92 27.26 36.82
N PRO A 4 45.61 27.33 36.53
CA PRO A 4 44.76 26.17 36.53
C PRO A 4 44.49 25.75 35.08
N LEU A 5 45.00 24.55 34.76
CA LEU A 5 44.49 23.69 33.71
C LEU A 5 42.96 23.60 33.79
N TRP A 6 42.29 23.87 32.69
CA TRP A 6 41.14 23.05 32.30
C TRP A 6 41.28 22.72 30.82
N GLU A 7 41.58 21.45 30.59
CA GLU A 7 41.66 20.81 29.29
C GLU A 7 40.29 20.77 28.62
N GLY A 8 40.32 20.80 27.28
CA GLY A 8 39.15 20.76 26.43
C GLY A 8 38.29 19.53 26.66
N GLY A 9 37.11 19.74 27.23
CA GLY A 9 36.02 18.77 27.21
C GLY A 9 35.36 18.79 25.84
N LEU A 10 35.45 17.66 25.11
CA LEU A 10 34.60 17.38 23.95
C LEU A 10 33.13 17.64 24.33
N GLY A 11 32.54 18.67 23.73
CA GLY A 11 31.13 18.98 23.90
C GLY A 11 30.28 17.80 23.42
N VAL A 12 29.66 17.10 24.35
CA VAL A 12 28.66 16.08 24.01
C VAL A 12 27.50 16.82 23.34
N PRO A 13 27.12 16.48 22.10
CA PRO A 13 26.04 17.18 21.42
C PRO A 13 24.73 16.99 22.19
N GLY A 14 24.25 18.07 22.78
CA GLY A 14 22.95 18.11 23.44
C GLY A 14 21.82 18.19 22.42
N VAL A 15 20.84 17.30 22.54
CA VAL A 15 19.63 17.38 21.70
C VAL A 15 18.75 18.50 22.27
N SER A 16 18.71 19.65 21.59
CA SER A 16 18.10 20.88 22.12
C SER A 16 16.56 20.88 22.08
N SER A 17 15.94 19.98 21.30
CA SER A 17 14.48 19.88 21.20
C SER A 17 14.09 18.45 20.82
N CYS A 18 13.39 17.76 21.73
CA CYS A 18 12.82 16.44 21.50
C CYS A 18 11.30 16.54 21.57
N LEU A 19 10.61 16.06 20.53
CA LEU A 19 9.16 15.87 20.58
C LEU A 19 8.85 14.51 21.20
N HIS A 20 8.14 14.50 22.32
CA HIS A 20 7.71 13.27 22.96
C HIS A 20 6.47 12.73 22.24
N LEU A 21 6.64 11.63 21.52
CA LEU A 21 5.56 10.90 20.84
C LEU A 21 5.11 9.72 21.74
N PRO A 22 3.83 9.34 21.74
CA PRO A 22 3.38 8.14 22.46
C PRO A 22 4.13 6.89 21.98
N SER A 23 4.35 5.92 22.86
CA SER A 23 5.35 4.85 22.69
C SER A 23 5.29 4.05 21.37
N SER A 24 4.12 3.91 20.74
CA SER A 24 3.96 3.22 19.44
C SER A 24 4.13 4.14 18.22
N ALA A 25 3.94 5.45 18.39
CA ALA A 25 3.89 6.42 17.30
C ALA A 25 5.24 6.72 16.60
N PRO A 26 6.41 6.77 17.27
CA PRO A 26 7.64 7.19 16.58
C PRO A 26 8.08 6.19 15.52
N HIS A 27 7.76 4.90 15.68
CA HIS A 27 8.24 3.84 14.81
C HIS A 27 7.47 3.76 13.49
N GLN A 28 6.15 3.87 13.54
CA GLN A 28 5.32 3.95 12.34
C GLN A 28 5.56 5.25 11.57
N THR A 29 5.81 6.34 12.30
CA THR A 29 6.23 7.61 11.70
C THR A 29 7.55 7.42 10.94
N LEU A 30 8.53 6.71 11.51
CA LEU A 30 9.81 6.45 10.85
C LEU A 30 9.63 5.66 9.55
N LEU A 31 8.77 4.63 9.54
CA LEU A 31 8.47 3.88 8.32
C LEU A 31 7.79 4.72 7.23
N LEU A 32 7.04 5.78 7.59
CA LEU A 32 6.43 6.69 6.61
C LEU A 32 7.40 7.72 6.04
N PHE A 33 8.48 8.06 6.75
CA PHE A 33 9.39 9.14 6.36
C PHE A 33 10.82 8.70 6.04
N SER A 34 11.15 7.41 6.20
CA SER A 34 12.44 6.87 5.78
C SER A 34 12.68 7.06 4.28
N GLN A 35 13.93 7.31 3.90
CA GLN A 35 14.34 7.44 2.50
C GLN A 35 14.46 6.07 1.84
N SER A 36 14.87 5.05 2.60
CA SER A 36 14.94 3.68 2.11
C SER A 36 14.39 2.68 3.13
N LEU A 37 13.71 1.67 2.61
CA LEU A 37 13.18 0.52 3.30
C LEU A 37 13.66 -0.74 2.57
N ASP A 38 14.29 -1.61 3.32
CA ASP A 38 14.84 -2.87 2.85
C ASP A 38 14.18 -4.01 3.61
N THR A 39 13.86 -5.10 2.92
CA THR A 39 13.08 -6.21 3.49
C THR A 39 13.72 -7.55 3.18
N ASN A 40 13.40 -8.57 3.98
CA ASN A 40 13.62 -9.97 3.65
C ASN A 40 12.38 -10.57 2.94
N GLY A 41 12.44 -11.82 2.48
CA GLY A 41 11.40 -12.46 1.67
C GLY A 41 10.01 -12.56 2.31
N ASP A 42 9.91 -12.76 3.63
CA ASP A 42 8.62 -12.80 4.34
C ASP A 42 8.20 -11.43 4.92
N CYS A 43 8.97 -10.39 4.64
CA CYS A 43 8.84 -9.04 5.15
C CYS A 43 8.89 -8.90 6.69
N SER A 44 9.19 -9.97 7.43
CA SER A 44 9.24 -9.93 8.90
C SER A 44 10.41 -9.11 9.43
N ARG A 45 11.47 -8.93 8.64
CA ARG A 45 12.59 -8.06 8.93
C ARG A 45 12.55 -6.86 7.98
N LEU A 46 12.48 -5.66 8.55
CA LEU A 46 12.57 -4.39 7.83
C LEU A 46 13.77 -3.60 8.31
N VAL A 47 14.49 -2.97 7.40
CA VAL A 47 15.58 -2.05 7.73
C VAL A 47 15.29 -0.70 7.10
N ALA A 48 15.25 0.33 7.93
CA ALA A 48 15.06 1.71 7.50
C ALA A 48 16.41 2.44 7.45
N ASP A 49 16.63 3.12 6.33
CA ASP A 49 17.80 3.99 6.06
C ASP A 49 19.16 3.31 6.27
N GLY A 50 19.20 1.97 6.21
CA GLY A 50 20.42 1.17 6.36
C GLY A 50 20.98 1.10 7.78
N TRP A 51 20.29 1.61 8.80
CA TRP A 51 20.81 1.65 10.18
C TRP A 51 19.83 1.19 11.27
N LEU A 52 18.53 1.20 10.99
CA LEU A 52 17.51 0.82 11.97
C LEU A 52 16.75 -0.42 11.51
N GLN A 53 16.88 -1.51 12.24
CA GLN A 53 16.15 -2.75 11.99
C GLN A 53 14.88 -2.83 12.86
N LEU A 54 13.80 -3.28 12.25
CA LEU A 54 12.52 -3.63 12.85
C LEU A 54 12.25 -5.10 12.57
N GLN A 55 11.99 -5.88 13.62
CA GLN A 55 11.61 -7.29 13.49
C GLN A 55 10.17 -7.43 13.95
N LEU A 56 9.28 -7.81 13.04
CA LEU A 56 7.84 -7.95 13.29
C LEU A 56 7.47 -9.37 13.70
N GLU A 57 6.45 -9.45 14.55
CA GLU A 57 5.85 -10.73 14.94
C GLU A 57 4.85 -11.16 13.84
N GLY A 58 5.36 -11.91 12.86
CA GLY A 58 4.56 -12.55 11.80
C GLY A 58 4.53 -11.80 10.46
N SER A 59 4.56 -12.59 9.39
CA SER A 59 4.61 -12.10 8.01
C SER A 59 3.35 -11.34 7.60
N GLU A 60 2.15 -11.80 7.98
CA GLU A 60 0.89 -11.11 7.61
C GLU A 60 0.77 -9.71 8.26
N SER A 61 1.21 -9.58 9.52
CA SER A 61 1.27 -8.29 10.21
C SER A 61 2.25 -7.35 9.52
N ALA A 62 3.41 -7.86 9.12
CA ALA A 62 4.42 -7.09 8.39
C ALA A 62 3.94 -6.64 7.01
N MET A 63 3.31 -7.55 6.26
CA MET A 63 2.71 -7.27 4.97
C MET A 63 1.57 -6.26 5.08
N GLY A 64 0.74 -6.35 6.11
CA GLY A 64 -0.30 -5.36 6.39
C GLY A 64 0.27 -3.98 6.72
N LEU A 65 1.38 -3.91 7.46
CA LEU A 65 2.07 -2.66 7.77
C LEU A 65 2.69 -2.03 6.51
N LEU A 66 3.43 -2.81 5.72
CA LEU A 66 4.04 -2.35 4.47
C LEU A 66 3.00 -1.89 3.44
N SER A 67 1.90 -2.64 3.29
CA SER A 67 0.73 -2.27 2.50
C SER A 67 0.22 -0.87 2.84
N ALA A 68 0.05 -0.61 4.14
CA ALA A 68 -0.41 0.67 4.63
C ALA A 68 0.62 1.77 4.35
N VAL A 69 1.92 1.52 4.56
CA VAL A 69 3.00 2.49 4.23
C VAL A 69 3.00 2.84 2.75
N LEU A 70 2.99 1.85 1.86
CA LEU A 70 2.97 2.04 0.40
C LEU A 70 1.78 2.91 -0.02
N ARG A 71 0.58 2.55 0.44
CA ARG A 71 -0.65 3.27 0.15
C ARG A 71 -0.68 4.69 0.70
N LEU A 72 -0.19 4.90 1.92
CA LEU A 72 -0.19 6.21 2.56
C LEU A 72 0.82 7.15 1.90
N ARG A 73 2.02 6.66 1.57
CA ARG A 73 3.03 7.44 0.84
C ARG A 73 2.53 7.79 -0.57
N ALA A 74 1.99 6.85 -1.32
CA ALA A 74 1.43 7.13 -2.66
C ALA A 74 0.31 8.18 -2.62
N ARG A 75 -0.61 8.09 -1.65
CA ARG A 75 -1.69 9.08 -1.49
C ARG A 75 -1.19 10.44 -1.02
N TRP A 76 -0.11 10.46 -0.23
CA TRP A 76 0.55 11.70 0.17
C TRP A 76 1.19 12.38 -1.04
N GLU A 77 1.99 11.64 -1.82
CA GLU A 77 2.64 12.13 -3.04
C GLU A 77 1.61 12.67 -4.03
N GLU A 78 0.54 11.90 -4.30
CA GLU A 78 -0.54 12.36 -5.18
C GLU A 78 -1.23 13.64 -4.66
N ALA A 79 -1.44 13.76 -3.35
CA ALA A 79 -2.01 14.97 -2.76
C ALA A 79 -1.07 16.17 -2.90
N LEU A 80 0.24 15.97 -2.72
CA LEU A 80 1.27 16.99 -2.88
C LEU A 80 1.38 17.44 -4.34
N ASP A 81 1.42 16.52 -5.29
CA ASP A 81 1.48 16.81 -6.72
C ASP A 81 0.29 17.63 -7.18
N ARG A 82 -0.92 17.28 -6.72
CA ARG A 82 -2.14 18.06 -7.00
C ARG A 82 -2.04 19.48 -6.45
N GLN A 83 -1.51 19.67 -5.24
CA GLN A 83 -1.33 20.99 -4.65
C GLN A 83 -0.30 21.83 -5.42
N LEU A 84 0.83 21.23 -5.80
CA LEU A 84 1.88 21.91 -6.58
C LEU A 84 1.36 22.28 -7.98
N ALA A 85 0.67 21.36 -8.66
CA ALA A 85 0.08 21.62 -9.98
C ALA A 85 -0.92 22.78 -9.96
N ARG A 86 -1.68 22.95 -8.88
CA ARG A 86 -2.59 24.09 -8.70
C ARG A 86 -1.87 25.40 -8.52
N GLN A 87 -0.80 25.43 -7.73
CA GLN A 87 -0.02 26.64 -7.53
C GLN A 87 0.64 27.11 -8.85
N ALA A 88 0.92 26.18 -9.75
CA ALA A 88 1.46 26.46 -11.08
C ALA A 88 0.41 26.98 -12.09
N GLN A 89 -0.91 26.82 -11.86
CA GLN A 89 -1.95 27.23 -12.81
C GLN A 89 -2.47 28.67 -12.54
N PRO A 90 -2.75 29.46 -13.60
CA PRO A 90 -3.38 30.77 -13.46
C PRO A 90 -4.81 30.66 -12.92
N ARG A 91 -5.19 31.58 -12.02
CA ARG A 91 -6.47 31.54 -11.28
C ARG A 91 -7.68 31.68 -12.21
N GLY A 92 -8.35 30.57 -12.49
CA GLY A 92 -9.74 30.55 -12.99
C GLY A 92 -10.72 30.43 -11.83
N GLU A 93 -11.61 31.40 -11.64
CA GLU A 93 -12.28 31.65 -10.36
C GLU A 93 -13.42 30.66 -10.00
N GLU A 94 -14.10 30.04 -10.96
CA GLU A 94 -15.35 29.33 -10.69
C GLU A 94 -15.22 27.79 -10.59
N ARG A 95 -14.32 27.18 -11.38
CA ARG A 95 -13.98 25.74 -11.29
C ARG A 95 -13.08 25.43 -10.08
N ALA A 96 -12.49 26.46 -9.47
CA ALA A 96 -11.55 26.35 -8.35
C ALA A 96 -12.22 25.96 -7.02
N ALA A 97 -13.44 26.42 -6.74
CA ALA A 97 -14.06 26.24 -5.43
C ALA A 97 -14.47 24.78 -5.13
N ALA A 98 -15.12 24.11 -6.09
CA ALA A 98 -15.51 22.70 -5.95
C ALA A 98 -14.28 21.78 -5.88
N ALA A 99 -13.28 22.06 -6.72
CA ALA A 99 -12.01 21.34 -6.73
C ALA A 99 -11.23 21.52 -5.40
N LEU A 100 -11.26 22.72 -4.81
CA LEU A 100 -10.68 23.00 -3.49
C LEU A 100 -11.39 22.25 -2.37
N LYS A 101 -12.72 22.17 -2.42
CA LYS A 101 -13.49 21.40 -1.44
C LYS A 101 -13.18 19.91 -1.51
N ALA A 102 -13.09 19.34 -2.72
CA ALA A 102 -12.72 17.94 -2.92
C ALA A 102 -11.31 17.64 -2.38
N GLU A 103 -10.35 18.52 -2.62
CA GLU A 103 -8.99 18.37 -2.07
C GLU A 103 -8.93 18.47 -0.56
N ARG A 104 -9.62 19.45 0.04
CA ARG A 104 -9.70 19.55 1.50
C ARG A 104 -10.30 18.28 2.11
N LYS A 105 -11.32 17.69 1.46
CA LYS A 105 -11.91 16.42 1.89
C LYS A 105 -10.90 15.27 1.76
N ALA A 106 -10.17 15.18 0.65
CA ALA A 106 -9.15 14.17 0.42
C ALA A 106 -7.98 14.27 1.41
N ALA A 107 -7.48 15.49 1.67
CA ALA A 107 -6.45 15.77 2.66
C ALA A 107 -6.91 15.44 4.09
N ALA A 108 -8.16 15.78 4.44
CA ALA A 108 -8.73 15.40 5.73
C ALA A 108 -8.88 13.88 5.88
N ALA A 109 -9.23 13.16 4.81
CA ALA A 109 -9.26 11.70 4.81
C ALA A 109 -7.85 11.12 4.98
N LEU A 110 -6.87 11.59 4.20
CA LEU A 110 -5.47 11.20 4.36
C LEU A 110 -4.95 11.46 5.79
N GLY A 111 -5.26 12.61 6.37
CA GLY A 111 -4.90 12.93 7.75
C GLY A 111 -5.49 11.96 8.76
N ARG A 112 -6.75 11.54 8.59
CA ARG A 112 -7.36 10.51 9.44
C ARG A 112 -6.68 9.16 9.27
N ASP A 113 -6.35 8.78 8.04
CA ASP A 113 -5.71 7.49 7.75
C ASP A 113 -4.28 7.44 8.29
N LEU A 114 -3.51 8.54 8.17
CA LEU A 114 -2.19 8.70 8.78
C LEU A 114 -2.26 8.60 10.30
N LEU A 115 -3.23 9.28 10.93
CA LEU A 115 -3.44 9.18 12.38
C LEU A 115 -3.84 7.77 12.81
N GLY A 116 -4.70 7.10 12.03
CA GLY A 116 -5.10 5.72 12.27
C GLY A 116 -3.91 4.77 12.17
N PHE A 117 -3.06 4.98 11.17
CA PHE A 117 -1.83 4.21 10.98
C PHE A 117 -0.86 4.39 12.15
N VAL A 118 -0.53 5.62 12.53
CA VAL A 118 0.39 5.94 13.65
C VAL A 118 -0.12 5.46 15.02
N ARG A 119 -1.43 5.21 15.14
CA ARG A 119 -2.06 4.66 16.34
C ARG A 119 -2.23 3.15 16.30
N SER A 120 -1.95 2.52 15.16
CA SER A 120 -2.11 1.07 15.04
C SER A 120 -1.13 0.37 15.98
N LYS A 121 -1.58 -0.73 16.60
CA LYS A 121 -0.74 -1.52 17.50
C LYS A 121 -0.17 -2.67 16.71
N VAL A 122 1.14 -2.63 16.47
CA VAL A 122 1.88 -3.70 15.82
C VAL A 122 3.01 -4.10 16.75
N SER A 123 3.15 -5.40 17.01
CA SER A 123 4.25 -5.94 17.82
C SER A 123 5.50 -6.06 16.96
N TYR A 124 6.59 -5.42 17.40
CA TYR A 124 7.90 -5.53 16.78
C TYR A 124 9.00 -5.25 17.82
N SER A 125 10.18 -5.79 17.58
CA SER A 125 11.41 -5.37 18.27
C SER A 125 12.22 -4.45 17.38
N ILE A 126 12.95 -3.52 18.01
CA ILE A 126 13.80 -2.54 17.30
C ILE A 126 15.23 -2.83 17.66
N HIS A 127 16.09 -2.76 16.65
CA HIS A 127 17.53 -2.93 16.81
C HIS A 127 18.26 -1.88 16.00
N LYS A 128 19.17 -1.14 16.64
CA LYS A 128 20.09 -0.25 15.91
C LYS A 128 21.24 -1.11 15.41
N LEU A 129 21.43 -1.12 14.10
CA LEU A 129 22.50 -1.90 13.47
C LEU A 129 23.87 -1.38 13.89
N THR A 130 24.73 -2.31 14.26
CA THR A 130 26.15 -2.07 14.44
C THR A 130 26.86 -1.92 13.09
N ALA A 131 28.08 -1.39 13.09
CA ALA A 131 28.87 -1.24 11.87
C ALA A 131 29.16 -2.58 11.17
N LEU A 132 29.27 -3.69 11.93
CA LEU A 132 29.51 -5.02 11.38
C LEU A 132 28.25 -5.61 10.76
N GLU A 133 27.09 -5.44 11.41
CA GLU A 133 25.81 -5.89 10.86
C GLU A 133 25.46 -5.11 9.58
N ALA A 134 25.70 -3.80 9.56
CA ALA A 134 25.48 -2.97 8.38
C ALA A 134 26.35 -3.40 7.18
N GLN A 135 27.57 -3.90 7.42
CA GLN A 135 28.46 -4.41 6.37
C GLN A 135 27.99 -5.73 5.76
N ASN A 136 27.29 -6.56 6.53
CA ASN A 136 26.80 -7.88 6.11
C ASN A 136 25.28 -7.90 5.93
N LEU A 137 24.69 -6.73 5.70
CA LEU A 137 23.24 -6.55 5.73
C LEU A 137 22.56 -7.13 4.48
N TYR A 138 23.21 -6.98 3.33
CA TYR A 138 22.61 -7.21 2.02
C TYR A 138 23.13 -8.48 1.37
N VAL A 139 22.27 -9.12 0.58
CA VAL A 139 22.62 -10.31 -0.24
C VAL A 139 23.66 -9.96 -1.29
N GLY A 140 23.61 -8.73 -1.82
CA GLY A 140 24.49 -8.25 -2.87
C GLY A 140 23.95 -8.51 -4.28
N PRO A 141 24.68 -8.11 -5.33
CA PRO A 141 24.22 -8.16 -6.71
C PRO A 141 23.83 -9.59 -7.12
N GLN A 142 22.62 -9.77 -7.65
CA GLN A 142 22.15 -11.07 -8.13
C GLN A 142 22.81 -11.41 -9.48
N THR A 143 23.41 -12.59 -9.60
CA THR A 143 24.08 -13.05 -10.84
C THR A 143 23.15 -13.72 -11.83
N ILE A 144 21.90 -14.04 -11.43
CA ILE A 144 20.91 -14.73 -12.26
C ILE A 144 19.83 -13.71 -12.67
N ALA A 145 19.83 -13.34 -13.95
CA ALA A 145 18.96 -12.33 -14.55
C ALA A 145 17.54 -12.82 -14.89
N ALA A 146 17.03 -13.85 -14.21
CA ALA A 146 15.63 -14.26 -14.37
C ALA A 146 14.77 -13.38 -13.45
N ALA A 147 14.42 -12.18 -13.91
CA ALA A 147 13.44 -11.36 -13.22
C ALA A 147 12.13 -12.16 -13.08
N PRO A 148 11.58 -12.35 -11.88
CA PRO A 148 10.29 -12.99 -11.70
C PRO A 148 9.27 -12.17 -12.47
N GLN A 149 8.69 -12.79 -13.50
CA GLN A 149 7.64 -12.17 -14.29
C GLN A 149 6.36 -12.25 -13.46
N LEU A 150 5.85 -11.10 -13.04
CA LEU A 150 4.52 -11.02 -12.48
C LEU A 150 3.54 -11.35 -13.62
N SER A 151 2.77 -12.42 -13.46
CA SER A 151 1.78 -12.82 -14.46
C SER A 151 0.82 -11.65 -14.72
N GLY A 152 0.41 -11.46 -15.98
CA GLY A 152 -0.21 -10.23 -16.52
C GLY A 152 -1.47 -9.67 -15.82
N LEU A 153 -1.96 -10.31 -14.75
CA LEU A 153 -2.97 -9.77 -13.83
C LEU A 153 -2.44 -8.60 -12.98
N PHE A 154 -1.11 -8.44 -12.85
CA PHE A 154 -0.47 -7.41 -12.02
C PHE A 154 0.25 -6.32 -12.84
N GLY A 155 -0.05 -6.26 -14.15
CA GLY A 155 0.67 -5.44 -15.12
C GLY A 155 1.97 -6.12 -15.59
N GLU A 156 2.45 -5.79 -16.79
CA GLU A 156 3.77 -6.21 -17.31
C GLU A 156 4.91 -5.46 -16.61
N ALA A 157 4.85 -5.33 -15.29
CA ALA A 157 5.90 -4.71 -14.51
C ALA A 157 7.08 -5.69 -14.42
N THR A 158 8.06 -5.50 -15.31
CA THR A 158 9.35 -6.19 -15.21
C THR A 158 10.06 -5.69 -13.96
N LEU A 159 10.25 -6.57 -12.98
CA LEU A 159 10.95 -6.22 -11.74
C LEU A 159 12.44 -6.06 -11.99
N SER A 160 12.98 -4.89 -11.66
CA SER A 160 14.42 -4.64 -11.74
C SER A 160 15.12 -5.08 -10.46
N PRO A 161 16.17 -5.91 -10.54
CA PRO A 161 17.00 -6.18 -9.38
C PRO A 161 17.73 -4.91 -8.93
N HIS A 162 18.05 -4.81 -7.64
CA HIS A 162 18.86 -3.69 -7.15
C HIS A 162 20.35 -3.99 -7.36
N ASP A 163 21.06 -3.09 -8.04
CA ASP A 163 22.45 -3.30 -8.49
C ASP A 163 23.43 -3.62 -7.36
N THR A 164 23.31 -2.93 -6.21
CA THR A 164 24.22 -3.11 -5.07
C THR A 164 23.66 -3.99 -3.95
N LYS A 165 22.37 -3.85 -3.60
CA LYS A 165 21.76 -4.55 -2.47
C LYS A 165 21.31 -5.97 -2.80
N GLY A 166 21.06 -6.28 -4.08
CA GLY A 166 20.31 -7.47 -4.46
C GLY A 166 18.80 -7.28 -4.23
N GLY A 167 18.04 -8.38 -4.24
CA GLY A 167 16.59 -8.29 -4.18
C GLY A 167 15.99 -7.54 -5.39
N TYR A 168 14.76 -7.04 -5.25
CA TYR A 168 13.99 -6.40 -6.31
C TYR A 168 13.45 -5.03 -5.88
N ILE A 169 13.56 -4.05 -6.77
CA ILE A 169 13.05 -2.70 -6.53
C ILE A 169 11.53 -2.71 -6.74
N ILE A 170 10.77 -2.32 -5.71
CA ILE A 170 9.30 -2.23 -5.76
C ILE A 170 8.84 -0.80 -5.97
N THR A 171 9.43 0.14 -5.22
CA THR A 171 9.25 1.59 -5.37
C THR A 171 10.61 2.28 -5.22
N SER A 172 10.65 3.60 -5.41
CA SER A 172 11.85 4.41 -5.20
C SER A 172 12.46 4.28 -3.80
N PHE A 173 11.64 3.94 -2.79
CA PHE A 173 12.07 3.83 -1.39
C PHE A 173 12.06 2.40 -0.87
N LEU A 174 11.58 1.39 -1.62
CA LEU A 174 11.36 0.03 -1.11
C LEU A 174 12.06 -1.02 -1.97
N THR A 175 12.97 -1.77 -1.35
CA THR A 175 13.64 -2.93 -1.96
C THR A 175 13.21 -4.21 -1.26
N TYR A 176 12.68 -5.15 -2.04
CA TYR A 176 12.18 -6.43 -1.57
C TYR A 176 13.25 -7.52 -1.57
N ASN A 177 13.31 -8.32 -0.51
CA ASN A 177 14.18 -9.48 -0.38
C ASN A 177 15.66 -9.20 -0.69
N CYS A 178 16.16 -8.05 -0.22
CA CYS A 178 17.57 -7.65 -0.37
C CYS A 178 18.40 -7.91 0.90
N LEU A 179 17.74 -8.20 2.03
CA LEU A 179 18.41 -8.47 3.30
C LEU A 179 18.90 -9.92 3.40
N MET A 180 20.09 -10.09 3.98
CA MET A 180 20.55 -11.41 4.43
C MET A 180 19.61 -11.91 5.53
N SER A 181 19.02 -13.08 5.31
CA SER A 181 18.07 -13.70 6.23
C SER A 181 18.41 -15.17 6.41
N ASP A 182 18.45 -15.63 7.66
CA ASP A 182 18.55 -17.06 8.00
C ASP A 182 17.18 -17.77 7.89
N THR A 183 16.17 -17.07 7.38
CA THR A 183 14.78 -17.54 7.26
C THR A 183 14.63 -18.54 6.12
N ASP A 184 13.60 -19.37 6.23
CA ASP A 184 13.31 -20.49 5.34
C ASP A 184 13.34 -20.08 3.85
N LEU A 185 14.14 -20.80 3.05
CA LEU A 185 14.42 -20.49 1.64
C LEU A 185 13.17 -20.45 0.75
N TYR A 186 12.05 -21.01 1.24
CA TYR A 186 10.78 -21.11 0.52
C TYR A 186 9.80 -19.99 0.84
N SER A 187 10.10 -19.15 1.85
CA SER A 187 9.17 -18.15 2.37
C SER A 187 8.77 -17.08 1.36
N ASP A 188 9.63 -16.77 0.40
CA ASP A 188 9.37 -15.84 -0.71
C ASP A 188 8.44 -16.41 -1.79
N CYS A 189 8.32 -17.74 -1.87
CA CYS A 189 7.50 -18.47 -2.85
C CYS A 189 6.12 -18.88 -2.31
N LEU A 190 5.89 -18.76 -0.99
CA LEU A 190 4.61 -19.12 -0.38
C LEU A 190 3.50 -18.16 -0.80
N ARG A 191 2.40 -18.72 -1.29
CA ARG A 191 1.20 -17.96 -1.66
C ARG A 191 0.16 -18.03 -0.55
N THR A 192 -0.27 -16.87 -0.06
CA THR A 192 -1.38 -16.75 0.92
C THR A 192 -2.57 -16.07 0.27
N PHE A 193 -3.78 -16.50 0.62
CA PHE A 193 -5.00 -15.86 0.14
C PHE A 193 -5.16 -14.48 0.77
N TRP A 194 -5.39 -13.48 -0.08
CA TRP A 194 -5.56 -12.12 0.36
C TRP A 194 -6.57 -11.38 -0.50
N SER A 195 -7.34 -10.49 0.13
CA SER A 195 -8.27 -9.58 -0.54
C SER A 195 -7.70 -8.17 -0.57
N CYS A 196 -7.56 -7.59 -1.75
CA CYS A 196 -7.12 -6.21 -1.89
C CYS A 196 -8.17 -5.25 -1.31
N PRO A 197 -7.83 -4.40 -0.32
CA PRO A 197 -8.79 -3.47 0.28
C PRO A 197 -9.13 -2.29 -0.65
N ARG A 198 -8.47 -2.16 -1.80
CA ARG A 198 -8.66 -1.06 -2.76
C ARG A 198 -9.53 -1.44 -3.94
N CYS A 199 -9.31 -2.62 -4.51
CA CYS A 199 -10.05 -3.10 -5.69
C CYS A 199 -10.90 -4.35 -5.42
N GLY A 200 -10.82 -4.95 -4.22
CA GLY A 200 -11.58 -6.14 -3.85
C GLY A 200 -11.06 -7.46 -4.44
N LEU A 201 -9.94 -7.45 -5.18
CA LEU A 201 -9.38 -8.65 -5.79
C LEU A 201 -9.01 -9.69 -4.72
N TYR A 202 -9.58 -10.89 -4.80
CA TYR A 202 -9.31 -12.00 -3.89
C TYR A 202 -8.65 -13.16 -4.63
N MET A 203 -7.36 -13.40 -4.38
CA MET A 203 -6.55 -14.45 -5.01
C MET A 203 -5.40 -14.85 -4.06
N PRO A 204 -4.68 -15.96 -4.31
CA PRO A 204 -3.47 -16.30 -3.57
C PRO A 204 -2.23 -15.58 -4.13
N PHE A 205 -1.54 -14.83 -3.27
CA PHE A 205 -0.39 -13.97 -3.63
C PHE A 205 0.88 -14.40 -2.91
N THR A 206 2.02 -14.31 -3.60
CA THR A 206 3.31 -14.21 -2.89
C THR A 206 3.47 -12.84 -2.23
N PRO A 207 4.35 -12.67 -1.23
CA PRO A 207 4.64 -11.37 -0.63
C PRO A 207 4.99 -10.30 -1.68
N MET A 208 5.86 -10.66 -2.62
CA MET A 208 6.26 -9.79 -3.74
C MET A 208 5.05 -9.38 -4.61
N GLU A 209 4.23 -10.33 -5.07
CA GLU A 209 3.08 -10.05 -5.92
C GLU A 209 2.09 -9.10 -5.22
N ARG A 210 1.87 -9.29 -3.92
CA ARG A 210 1.02 -8.41 -3.12
C ARG A 210 1.57 -6.99 -3.07
N MET A 211 2.87 -6.80 -2.82
CA MET A 211 3.49 -5.47 -2.77
C MET A 211 3.43 -4.75 -4.12
N CYS A 212 3.71 -5.46 -5.22
CA CYS A 212 3.63 -4.91 -6.56
C CYS A 212 2.19 -4.54 -6.95
N HIS A 213 1.23 -5.41 -6.62
CA HIS A 213 -0.16 -5.08 -6.80
C HIS A 213 -0.53 -3.84 -6.00
N GLU A 214 -0.16 -3.75 -4.72
CA GLU A 214 -0.54 -2.61 -3.88
C GLU A 214 0.06 -1.28 -4.32
N SER A 215 1.30 -1.30 -4.83
CA SER A 215 1.96 -0.10 -5.35
C SER A 215 1.32 0.41 -6.64
N ALA A 216 0.92 -0.49 -7.55
CA ALA A 216 0.35 -0.14 -8.85
C ALA A 216 -1.19 -0.09 -8.88
N CYS A 217 -1.86 -0.66 -7.88
CA CYS A 217 -3.31 -0.77 -7.82
C CYS A 217 -3.94 0.63 -7.95
N GLN A 218 -5.11 0.71 -8.55
CA GLN A 218 -5.97 1.89 -8.55
C GLN A 218 -7.23 1.54 -7.75
N ALA A 219 -7.82 2.52 -7.07
CA ALA A 219 -9.09 2.28 -6.37
C ALA A 219 -10.11 1.76 -7.39
N ALA A 220 -10.91 0.75 -7.00
CA ALA A 220 -12.06 0.39 -7.83
C ALA A 220 -12.89 1.67 -8.09
N PRO A 221 -13.45 1.86 -9.30
CA PRO A 221 -14.47 2.87 -9.47
C PRO A 221 -15.55 2.62 -8.40
N ASP A 222 -15.92 3.66 -7.67
CA ASP A 222 -17.02 3.63 -6.69
C ASP A 222 -18.27 3.12 -7.42
N GLU A 223 -18.52 1.81 -7.40
CA GLU A 223 -19.88 1.32 -7.44
C GLU A 223 -20.48 1.75 -6.12
N GLY A 224 -21.31 2.80 -6.20
CA GLY A 224 -21.72 3.62 -5.08
C GLY A 224 -22.02 2.81 -3.82
N THR A 225 -21.43 3.25 -2.71
CA THR A 225 -21.83 2.87 -1.35
C THR A 225 -23.34 3.10 -1.16
N HIS A 226 -24.14 2.11 -1.52
CA HIS A 226 -25.34 1.74 -0.80
C HIS A 226 -24.89 0.74 0.25
N GLY A 227 -24.69 1.21 1.48
CA GLY A 227 -24.63 0.33 2.62
C GLY A 227 -25.99 -0.35 2.76
N LEU A 228 -26.07 -1.62 2.42
CA LEU A 228 -27.26 -2.44 2.61
C LEU A 228 -26.85 -3.66 3.43
N SER A 229 -27.48 -3.77 4.59
CA SER A 229 -27.44 -4.91 5.51
C SER A 229 -27.77 -6.22 4.81
N ASP A 230 -27.25 -7.33 5.36
CA ASP A 230 -27.28 -8.72 4.86
C ASP A 230 -28.67 -9.31 4.49
N GLU A 231 -29.76 -8.57 4.65
CA GLU A 231 -31.12 -9.03 4.35
C GLU A 231 -31.55 -8.80 2.89
N GLU A 232 -30.87 -7.91 2.13
CA GLU A 232 -31.23 -7.60 0.72
C GLU A 232 -30.40 -8.37 -0.33
N ALA A 233 -29.32 -9.04 0.07
CA ALA A 233 -28.51 -9.84 -0.84
C ALA A 233 -29.23 -11.11 -1.34
N ASP A 234 -30.18 -11.63 -0.55
CA ASP A 234 -30.90 -12.87 -0.89
C ASP A 234 -32.04 -12.65 -1.90
N SER A 235 -32.67 -11.46 -1.87
CA SER A 235 -33.72 -11.09 -2.85
C SER A 235 -33.15 -10.76 -4.24
N SER A 236 -31.96 -10.16 -4.29
CA SER A 236 -31.22 -9.89 -5.54
C SER A 236 -30.77 -11.17 -6.26
N ARG A 237 -30.31 -12.18 -5.49
CA ARG A 237 -29.93 -13.48 -6.04
C ARG A 237 -31.13 -14.27 -6.58
N GLN A 238 -32.29 -14.18 -5.92
CA GLN A 238 -33.53 -14.78 -6.44
C GLN A 238 -34.06 -14.09 -7.72
N ALA A 239 -33.92 -12.77 -7.84
CA ALA A 239 -34.32 -12.03 -9.04
C ALA A 239 -33.44 -12.36 -10.27
N SER A 240 -32.18 -12.73 -10.06
CA SER A 240 -31.27 -13.19 -11.12
C SER A 240 -31.62 -14.61 -11.61
N ALA A 241 -31.97 -15.52 -10.69
CA ALA A 241 -32.29 -16.92 -10.99
C ALA A 241 -33.57 -17.13 -11.84
N LEU A 242 -34.47 -16.13 -11.89
CA LEU A 242 -35.76 -16.21 -12.60
C LEU A 242 -35.75 -15.55 -13.98
N ARG A 243 -34.63 -14.95 -14.40
CA ARG A 243 -34.48 -14.32 -15.72
C ARG A 243 -34.24 -15.37 -16.79
N ARG A 244 -35.03 -15.32 -17.86
CA ARG A 244 -34.91 -16.22 -19.01
C ARG A 244 -34.74 -15.40 -20.29
N ALA A 245 -34.03 -15.97 -21.26
CA ALA A 245 -33.95 -15.39 -22.60
C ALA A 245 -35.35 -15.38 -23.23
N TYR A 246 -35.76 -14.22 -23.74
CA TYR A 246 -37.05 -13.97 -24.36
C TYR A 246 -36.84 -13.17 -25.65
N HIS A 247 -37.23 -13.76 -26.78
CA HIS A 247 -37.26 -13.08 -28.07
C HIS A 247 -38.57 -12.32 -28.25
N CYS A 248 -38.49 -11.03 -28.57
CA CYS A 248 -39.67 -10.22 -28.88
C CYS A 248 -39.85 -10.06 -30.39
N GLU A 249 -40.92 -10.63 -30.95
CA GLU A 249 -41.26 -10.57 -32.38
C GLU A 249 -41.48 -9.14 -32.91
N HIS A 250 -41.94 -8.21 -32.07
CA HIS A 250 -42.16 -6.81 -32.44
C HIS A 250 -40.88 -5.98 -32.44
N CYS A 251 -39.94 -6.26 -31.53
CA CYS A 251 -38.66 -5.54 -31.45
C CYS A 251 -37.52 -6.24 -32.20
N GLN A 252 -37.70 -7.51 -32.58
CA GLN A 252 -36.67 -8.38 -33.16
C GLN A 252 -35.39 -8.41 -32.32
N LYS A 253 -35.53 -8.52 -30.99
CA LYS A 253 -34.41 -8.54 -30.04
C LYS A 253 -34.58 -9.65 -29.01
N ASP A 254 -33.47 -10.28 -28.68
CA ASP A 254 -33.35 -11.22 -27.56
C ASP A 254 -33.04 -10.46 -26.27
N LEU A 255 -33.91 -10.61 -25.28
CA LEU A 255 -33.84 -9.91 -24.00
C LEU A 255 -33.83 -10.92 -22.86
N LEU A 256 -33.01 -10.70 -21.82
CA LEU A 256 -33.00 -11.55 -20.63
C LEU A 256 -33.92 -10.95 -19.56
N LEU A 257 -35.15 -11.45 -19.48
CA LEU A 257 -36.22 -10.86 -18.68
C LEU A 257 -36.86 -11.88 -17.74
N THR A 258 -37.38 -11.42 -16.61
CA THR A 258 -38.27 -12.21 -15.75
C THR A 258 -39.68 -12.31 -16.35
N PRO A 259 -40.51 -13.30 -15.97
CA PRO A 259 -41.87 -13.45 -16.52
C PRO A 259 -42.75 -12.20 -16.36
N THR A 260 -42.62 -11.45 -15.27
CA THR A 260 -43.37 -10.20 -15.04
C THR A 260 -42.86 -9.05 -15.91
N GLU A 261 -41.55 -8.98 -16.18
CA GLU A 261 -40.96 -8.02 -17.11
C GLU A 261 -41.34 -8.32 -18.56
N ILE A 262 -41.45 -9.60 -18.95
CA ILE A 262 -41.96 -10.00 -20.28
C ILE A 262 -43.41 -9.51 -20.47
N LEU A 263 -44.26 -9.66 -19.44
CA LEU A 263 -45.64 -9.17 -19.50
C LEU A 263 -45.72 -7.63 -19.59
N ARG A 264 -44.86 -6.90 -18.88
CA ARG A 264 -44.78 -5.43 -19.01
C ARG A 264 -44.27 -5.02 -20.39
N HIS A 265 -43.22 -5.68 -20.88
CA HIS A 265 -42.65 -5.42 -22.20
C HIS A 265 -43.69 -5.64 -23.31
N ARG A 266 -44.49 -6.71 -23.23
CA ARG A 266 -45.58 -6.96 -24.18
C ARG A 266 -46.64 -5.86 -24.19
N ARG A 267 -46.97 -5.26 -23.03
CA ARG A 267 -47.95 -4.16 -22.96
C ARG A 267 -47.47 -2.86 -23.60
N LEU A 268 -46.16 -2.69 -23.82
CA LEU A 268 -45.61 -1.52 -24.51
C LEU A 268 -45.78 -1.59 -26.04
N HIS A 269 -46.21 -2.75 -26.57
CA HIS A 269 -46.45 -3.01 -27.98
C HIS A 269 -47.93 -3.18 -28.33
N VAL A 270 -48.83 -2.87 -27.39
CA VAL A 270 -50.30 -2.80 -27.56
C VAL A 270 -50.70 -1.34 -27.56
#